data_AF-A0A0G4KGG6-F1
#
_entry.id   AF-A0A0G4KGG6-F1
#
_cell.length_a   1.000
_cell.length_b   1.000
_cell.length_c   1.000
_cell.angle_alpha   90.00
_cell.angle_beta   90.00
_cell.angle_gamma   90.00
#
_symmetry.space_group_name_H-M   'P 1'
#
loop_
_entity.id
_entity.type
_entity.pdbx_description
1 polymer ?
#
loop_
_entity_poly.entity_id
_entity_poly.type
_entity_poly.pdbx_seq_one_letter_code
_entity_poly.pdbx_strand_id
1 'polypeptide(L)'
;NSYLHGKKEPPYVINLDPAVINVPFESNIDIRDSVNYEEVMKQYNLGPNGGILTSLNLFATKVDQIVNLLEKRTTPDSANPDKEPIKNILV
;
A
#
# COMPACT_ATOMS: atom_id res chain seq x y z
N ASN A 1 -1.38 18.62 -10.20
CA ASN A 1 -0.73 18.05 -8.99
C ASN A 1 0.12 19.05 -8.21
N SER A 2 -0.15 20.36 -8.28
CA SER A 2 0.66 21.42 -7.66
C SER A 2 0.23 21.81 -6.24
N TYR A 3 -0.87 21.26 -5.72
CA TYR A 3 -1.42 21.67 -4.42
C TYR A 3 -0.75 20.98 -3.21
N LEU A 4 -0.18 19.78 -3.40
CA LEU A 4 0.37 18.97 -2.29
C LEU A 4 1.84 19.25 -1.95
N HIS A 5 2.60 19.94 -2.83
CA HIS A 5 3.98 20.34 -2.53
C HIS A 5 4.08 21.63 -1.69
N GLY A 6 2.95 22.29 -1.38
CA GLY A 6 2.92 23.51 -0.57
C GLY A 6 2.91 23.29 0.94
N LYS A 7 2.62 22.07 1.41
CA LYS A 7 2.71 21.68 2.83
C LYS A 7 3.86 20.70 2.98
N LYS A 8 4.83 21.02 3.84
CA LYS A 8 6.04 20.22 4.13
C LYS A 8 5.75 18.87 4.83
N GLU A 9 4.60 18.26 4.58
CA GLU A 9 4.19 16.98 5.15
C GLU A 9 4.07 15.96 4.01
N PRO A 10 5.08 15.10 3.80
CA PRO A 10 5.01 14.07 2.76
C PRO A 10 3.85 13.11 3.06
N PRO A 11 2.93 12.86 2.10
CA PRO A 11 1.84 11.91 2.30
C PRO A 11 2.36 10.47 2.30
N TYR A 12 1.65 9.58 3.01
CA TYR A 12 1.93 8.15 2.97
C TYR A 12 1.07 7.47 1.90
N VAL A 13 1.72 6.95 0.87
CA VAL A 13 1.03 6.42 -0.32
C VAL A 13 0.93 4.89 -0.23
N ILE A 14 -0.26 4.34 -0.46
CA ILE A 14 -0.55 2.90 -0.44
C ILE A 14 -1.15 2.53 -1.79
N ASN A 15 -0.49 1.66 -2.56
CA ASN A 15 -1.08 1.09 -3.77
C ASN A 15 -1.77 -0.25 -3.44
N LEU A 16 -3.10 -0.31 -3.64
CA LEU A 16 -3.90 -1.52 -3.43
C LEU A 16 -4.27 -2.25 -4.73
N ASP A 17 -3.93 -1.71 -5.90
CA ASP A 17 -4.26 -2.33 -7.19
C ASP A 17 -3.14 -3.30 -7.64
N PRO A 18 -3.41 -4.62 -7.68
CA PRO A 18 -2.42 -5.61 -8.12
C PRO A 18 -2.24 -5.65 -9.64
N ALA A 19 -3.15 -5.06 -10.42
CA ALA A 19 -3.13 -5.06 -11.88
C ALA A 19 -2.52 -3.78 -12.48
N VAL A 20 -2.05 -2.85 -11.63
CA VAL A 20 -1.44 -1.59 -12.07
C VAL A 20 -0.03 -1.84 -12.63
N ILE A 21 0.16 -1.49 -13.90
CA ILE A 21 1.42 -1.68 -14.63
C ILE A 21 2.46 -0.62 -14.26
N ASN A 22 2.02 0.63 -14.05
CA ASN A 22 2.91 1.75 -13.80
C ASN A 22 2.32 2.66 -12.72
N VAL A 23 3.03 2.82 -11.60
CA VAL A 23 2.68 3.78 -10.54
C VAL A 23 3.53 5.04 -10.78
N PRO A 24 2.92 6.20 -11.05
CA PRO A 24 3.68 7.43 -11.33
C PRO A 24 4.35 8.06 -10.09
N PHE A 25 4.24 7.42 -8.92
CA PHE A 25 4.77 7.89 -7.63
C PHE A 25 5.32 6.70 -6.83
N GLU A 26 6.32 6.95 -5.98
CA GLU A 26 6.79 5.94 -5.02
C GLU A 26 5.73 5.69 -3.94
N SER A 27 5.15 4.48 -3.95
CA SER A 27 4.27 3.97 -2.91
C SER A 27 5.08 3.53 -1.69
N ASN A 28 4.63 3.86 -0.48
CA ASN A 28 5.22 3.35 0.75
C ASN A 28 4.81 1.91 1.06
N ILE A 29 3.62 1.51 0.59
CA ILE A 29 3.12 0.13 0.61
C ILE A 29 2.58 -0.15 -0.78
N ASP A 30 3.01 -1.26 -1.39
CA ASP A 30 2.50 -1.72 -2.68
C ASP A 30 2.07 -3.19 -2.56
N ILE A 31 0.83 -3.50 -2.95
CA ILE A 31 0.31 -4.87 -3.00
C ILE A 31 1.18 -5.79 -3.88
N ARG A 32 1.83 -5.24 -4.91
CA ARG A 32 2.67 -5.98 -5.86
C ARG A 32 3.93 -6.57 -5.22
N ASP A 33 4.43 -5.97 -4.13
CA ASP A 33 5.55 -6.52 -3.34
C ASP A 33 5.16 -7.79 -2.58
N SER A 34 3.87 -7.89 -2.23
CA SER A 34 3.33 -9.00 -1.46
C SER A 34 2.67 -10.09 -2.30
N VAL A 35 2.19 -9.74 -3.49
CA VAL A 35 1.44 -10.62 -4.40
C VAL A 35 1.80 -10.30 -5.84
N ASN A 36 2.38 -11.27 -6.55
CA ASN A 36 2.62 -11.16 -7.98
C ASN A 36 1.38 -11.60 -8.76
N TYR A 37 0.64 -10.64 -9.29
CA TYR A 37 -0.59 -10.87 -10.06
C TYR A 37 -0.39 -11.82 -11.26
N GLU A 38 0.70 -11.67 -12.02
CA GLU A 38 0.97 -12.54 -13.17
C GLU A 38 1.26 -13.99 -12.74
N GLU A 39 1.96 -14.15 -11.63
CA GLU A 39 2.28 -15.47 -11.09
C GLU A 39 1.05 -16.14 -10.47
N VAL A 40 0.20 -15.38 -9.78
CA VAL A 40 -1.10 -15.87 -9.28
C VAL A 40 -1.98 -16.34 -10.44
N MET A 41 -2.03 -15.59 -11.54
CA MET A 41 -2.78 -16.02 -12.72
C MET A 41 -2.23 -17.32 -13.32
N LYS A 42 -0.90 -17.47 -13.41
CA LYS A 42 -0.25 -18.68 -13.95
C LYS A 42 -0.40 -19.88 -13.03
N GLN A 43 -0.15 -19.74 -11.73
CA GLN A 43 -0.17 -20.82 -10.73
C GLN A 43 -1.58 -21.39 -10.53
N TYR A 44 -2.59 -20.53 -10.47
CA TYR A 44 -3.97 -20.93 -10.26
C TYR A 44 -4.77 -21.06 -11.56
N ASN A 45 -4.11 -20.88 -12.72
CA ASN A 45 -4.71 -20.93 -14.06
C ASN A 45 -5.97 -20.06 -14.19
N LEU A 46 -5.89 -18.84 -13.65
CA LEU A 46 -6.99 -17.89 -13.53
C LEU A 46 -6.98 -16.90 -14.69
N GLY A 47 -8.19 -16.53 -15.16
CA GLY A 47 -8.36 -15.37 -16.02
C GLY A 47 -8.12 -14.05 -15.26
N PRO A 48 -8.07 -12.90 -15.95
CA PRO A 48 -7.71 -11.61 -15.35
C PRO A 48 -8.61 -11.24 -14.16
N ASN A 49 -9.93 -11.46 -14.27
CA ASN A 49 -10.85 -11.20 -13.16
C ASN A 49 -10.62 -12.12 -11.95
N GLY A 50 -10.24 -13.38 -12.19
CA GLY A 50 -9.90 -14.33 -11.13
C GLY A 50 -8.57 -14.00 -10.46
N GLY A 51 -7.59 -13.54 -11.24
CA GLY A 51 -6.31 -13.06 -10.73
C GLY A 51 -6.48 -11.88 -9.77
N ILE A 52 -7.37 -10.93 -10.08
CA ILE A 52 -7.62 -9.74 -9.24
C ILE A 52 -8.22 -10.19 -7.90
N LEU A 53 -9.27 -11.01 -7.93
CA LEU A 53 -9.94 -11.48 -6.72
C LEU A 53 -9.01 -12.30 -5.83
N THR A 54 -8.25 -13.23 -6.41
CA THR A 54 -7.29 -14.03 -5.65
C THR A 54 -6.16 -13.16 -5.08
N SER A 55 -5.68 -12.18 -5.84
CA SER A 55 -4.63 -11.28 -5.35
C SER A 55 -5.13 -10.40 -4.20
N LEU A 56 -6.35 -9.88 -4.29
CA LEU A 56 -7.02 -9.16 -3.21
C LEU A 56 -7.25 -10.06 -1.99
N ASN A 57 -7.63 -11.32 -2.18
CA ASN A 57 -7.80 -12.28 -1.08
C ASN A 57 -6.48 -12.60 -0.38
N LEU A 58 -5.39 -12.81 -1.13
CA LEU A 58 -4.06 -13.01 -0.56
C LEU A 58 -3.60 -11.77 0.20
N PHE A 59 -3.88 -10.57 -0.33
CA PHE A 59 -3.60 -9.33 0.37
C PHE A 59 -4.45 -9.16 1.64
N ALA A 60 -5.71 -9.57 1.62
CA ALA A 60 -6.60 -9.53 2.78
C ALA A 60 -6.02 -10.31 3.98
N THR A 61 -5.28 -11.39 3.75
CA THR A 61 -4.58 -12.13 4.82
C THR A 61 -3.47 -11.32 5.51
N LYS A 62 -2.98 -10.26 4.86
CA LYS A 62 -1.92 -9.38 5.35
C LYS A 62 -2.43 -8.00 5.77
N VAL A 63 -3.74 -7.73 5.65
CA VAL A 63 -4.33 -6.42 6.01
C VAL A 63 -4.03 -6.07 7.46
N ASP A 64 -4.10 -7.03 8.38
CA ASP A 64 -3.79 -6.78 9.80
C ASP A 64 -2.35 -6.30 10.00
N GLN A 65 -1.39 -6.84 9.24
CA GLN A 65 0.01 -6.41 9.32
C GLN A 65 0.18 -4.97 8.82
N ILE A 66 -0.56 -4.61 7.78
CA ILE A 66 -0.56 -3.27 7.17
C ILE A 66 -1.21 -2.26 8.11
N VAL A 67 -2.36 -2.59 8.70
CA VAL A 67 -3.04 -1.74 9.70
C VAL A 67 -2.13 -1.50 10.90
N ASN A 68 -1.51 -2.55 11.44
CA ASN A 68 -0.55 -2.42 12.54
C ASN A 68 0.66 -1.55 12.18
N LEU A 69 1.16 -1.63 10.95
CA LEU A 69 2.25 -0.77 10.47
C LEU A 69 1.79 0.69 10.39
N LEU A 70 0.57 0.94 9.91
CA LEU A 70 -0.01 2.27 9.81
C LEU A 70 -0.22 2.87 11.20
N GLU A 71 -0.81 2.12 12.13
CA GLU A 71 -1.02 2.54 13.52
C GLU A 71 0.30 2.94 14.20
N LYS A 72 1.36 2.15 14.02
CA LYS A 72 2.70 2.49 14.56
C LYS A 72 3.31 3.77 13.95
N ARG A 73 2.88 4.17 12.75
CA ARG A 73 3.41 5.37 12.08
C ARG A 73 2.52 6.61 12.25
N THR A 74 1.24 6.42 12.55
CA THR A 74 0.29 7.48 12.86
C THR A 74 0.25 7.80 14.36
N THR A 75 0.63 6.85 15.22
CA THR A 75 0.81 7.13 16.66
C THR A 75 2.15 7.82 16.93
N PRO A 76 2.19 8.82 17.84
CA PRO A 76 3.43 9.46 18.26
C PRO A 76 4.33 8.42 18.95
N ASP A 77 5.52 8.19 18.40
CA ASP A 77 6.47 7.25 18.98
C ASP A 77 7.03 7.82 20.29
N SER A 78 6.68 7.22 21.43
CA SER A 78 7.10 7.70 22.75
C SER A 78 8.62 7.62 22.95
N ALA A 79 9.32 6.85 22.11
CA ALA A 79 10.78 6.72 22.12
C ALA A 79 11.49 7.75 21.21
N ASN A 80 10.79 8.42 20.30
CA ASN A 80 11.33 9.44 19.40
C ASN A 80 10.32 10.59 19.22
N PRO A 81 10.28 11.54 20.17
CA PRO A 81 9.30 12.62 20.19
C PRO A 81 9.39 13.62 19.01
N ASP A 82 10.50 13.62 18.26
CA ASP A 82 10.70 14.52 17.11
C ASP A 82 10.09 14.00 15.79
N LYS A 83 9.58 12.76 15.76
CA LYS A 83 9.01 12.17 14.55
C LYS A 83 7.54 12.56 14.44
N GLU A 84 7.23 13.53 13.58
CA GLU A 84 5.84 13.93 13.36
C GLU A 84 5.00 12.75 12.83
N PRO A 85 3.81 12.51 13.42
CA PRO A 85 2.92 11.46 12.97
C PRO A 85 2.39 11.77 11.57
N ILE A 86 2.22 10.72 10.77
CA ILE A 86 1.70 10.85 9.41
C ILE A 86 0.22 11.26 9.47
N LYS A 87 -0.10 12.47 8.99
CA LYS A 87 -1.47 13.03 8.99
C LYS A 87 -2.26 12.71 7.71
N ASN A 88 -1.58 12.38 6.61
CA ASN A 88 -2.18 12.21 5.29
C ASN A 88 -1.83 10.84 4.71
N ILE A 89 -2.82 9.97 4.55
CA ILE A 89 -2.69 8.67 3.85
C ILE A 89 -3.40 8.80 2.51
N LEU A 90 -2.70 8.47 1.43
CA LEU A 90 -3.22 8.38 0.07
C LEU A 90 -3.29 6.90 -0.31
N VAL A 91 -4.43 6.47 -0.82
CA VAL A 91 -4.68 5.10 -1.29
C VAL A 91 -5.02 5.15 -2.77
#